data_AF-A0A3E5HMS7-F1
#
_entry.id   AF-A0A3E5HMS7-F1
#
_cell.length_a   1.000
_cell.length_b   1.000
_cell.length_c   1.000
_cell.angle_alpha   90.00
_cell.angle_beta   90.00
_cell.angle_gamma   90.00
#
_symmetry.space_group_name_H-M   'P 1'
#
loop_
_entity.id
_entity.type
_entity.pdbx_description
1 polymer ?
#
loop_
_entity_poly.entity_id
_entity_poly.type
_entity_poly.pdbx_seq_one_letter_code
_entity_poly.pdbx_strand_id
1 'polypeptide(L)'
;MPYKRRARKPIDHAKEGRIMTTNKTGRITGTEMEEAISRFERDCRSDGVGETVRSFIREPLFIWMDALAQASDESVSHSEGEFHAECGLDRNMIMRTTVGINRMLSIRDVFLISAIVDERYADRDFLMSFAERPKLSRNAQRLEQLLSDSFRDPLARPDMKRCDQAINMLFDIIDMIPKTYRAQPFAVISYIMWWMGQEGAMASAISALAIDDQCSLAAIVCSAVERRIGPAWTSET
;
A
#
# COMPACT_ATOMS: atom_id res chain seq x y z
N MET A 1 7.04 44.31 -3.08
CA MET A 1 8.31 43.59 -3.34
C MET A 1 7.97 42.16 -3.74
N PRO A 2 8.14 41.74 -5.01
CA PRO A 2 7.78 40.39 -5.44
C PRO A 2 8.91 39.40 -5.12
N TYR A 3 8.58 38.34 -4.39
CA TYR A 3 9.51 37.27 -4.03
C TYR A 3 9.81 36.42 -5.28
N LYS A 4 11.07 36.43 -5.73
CA LYS A 4 11.54 35.63 -6.88
C LYS A 4 11.41 34.14 -6.58
N ARG A 5 10.59 33.42 -7.36
CA ARG A 5 10.59 31.94 -7.38
C ARG A 5 11.98 31.45 -7.79
N ARG A 6 12.71 30.82 -6.87
CA ARG A 6 13.89 30.02 -7.21
C ARG A 6 13.41 28.79 -7.96
N ALA A 7 13.76 28.68 -9.24
CA ALA A 7 13.63 27.45 -10.00
C ALA A 7 14.44 26.35 -9.29
N ARG A 8 13.76 25.36 -8.71
CA ARG A 8 14.42 24.12 -8.28
C ARG A 8 14.73 23.31 -9.54
N LYS A 9 15.99 22.89 -9.66
CA LYS A 9 16.45 21.98 -10.72
C LYS A 9 15.68 20.65 -10.63
N PRO A 10 15.50 19.92 -11.76
CA PRO A 10 14.93 18.59 -11.73
C PRO A 10 15.77 17.69 -10.83
N ILE A 11 15.13 16.96 -9.91
CA ILE A 11 15.78 15.92 -9.13
C ILE A 11 15.96 14.73 -10.08
N ASP A 12 17.19 14.52 -10.49
CA ASP A 12 17.61 13.36 -11.28
C ASP A 12 17.60 12.15 -10.33
N HIS A 13 16.55 11.32 -10.41
CA HIS A 13 16.48 10.06 -9.67
C HIS A 13 17.35 9.00 -10.36
N ALA A 14 18.64 9.28 -10.51
CA ALA A 14 19.65 8.28 -10.80
C ALA A 14 19.88 7.49 -9.49
N LYS A 15 19.36 6.26 -9.46
CA LYS A 15 19.56 5.28 -8.39
C LYS A 15 21.05 5.00 -8.22
N GLU A 16 21.68 5.66 -7.27
CA GLU A 16 23.05 5.38 -6.88
C GLU A 16 23.06 5.02 -5.39
N GLY A 17 23.44 3.77 -5.07
CA GLY A 17 23.65 3.33 -3.69
C GLY A 17 22.66 2.30 -3.10
N ARG A 18 22.11 1.36 -3.88
CA ARG A 18 21.43 0.19 -3.27
C ARG A 18 22.47 -0.87 -2.89
N ILE A 19 23.09 -0.76 -1.71
CA ILE A 19 23.87 -1.85 -1.12
C ILE A 19 22.86 -2.90 -0.62
N MET A 20 22.54 -3.84 -1.51
CA MET A 20 21.76 -5.03 -1.18
C MET A 20 22.60 -5.93 -0.27
N THR A 21 22.32 -5.92 1.03
CA THR A 21 22.64 -7.05 1.91
C THR A 21 21.70 -8.21 1.56
N THR A 22 21.95 -8.86 0.41
CA THR A 22 21.21 -10.06 0.01
C THR A 22 21.57 -11.20 0.97
N ASN A 23 20.81 -11.36 2.04
CA ASN A 23 20.58 -12.70 2.52
C ASN A 23 19.76 -13.40 1.42
N LYS A 24 20.38 -14.31 0.67
CA LYS A 24 19.82 -14.95 -0.53
C LYS A 24 18.62 -15.84 -0.18
N THR A 25 17.45 -15.25 0.01
CA THR A 25 16.18 -15.90 -0.30
C THR A 25 15.86 -15.54 -1.74
N GLY A 26 15.89 -16.53 -2.65
CA GLY A 26 15.62 -16.29 -4.07
C GLY A 26 14.25 -15.66 -4.31
N ARG A 27 14.11 -14.94 -5.44
CA ARG A 27 12.82 -14.40 -5.91
C ARG A 27 11.73 -15.49 -5.85
N ILE A 28 10.50 -15.07 -5.58
CA ILE A 28 9.34 -15.96 -5.60
C ILE A 28 9.04 -16.32 -7.06
N THR A 29 8.94 -17.61 -7.35
CA THR A 29 8.66 -18.10 -8.71
C THR A 29 7.16 -18.05 -9.02
N GLY A 30 6.82 -18.16 -10.31
CA GLY A 30 5.42 -18.28 -10.75
C GLY A 30 4.73 -19.50 -10.14
N THR A 31 5.41 -20.65 -10.13
CA THR A 31 4.90 -21.90 -9.57
C THR A 31 4.60 -21.78 -8.07
N GLU A 32 5.49 -21.17 -7.29
CA GLU A 32 5.25 -20.96 -5.85
C GLU A 32 4.05 -20.05 -5.60
N MET A 33 3.85 -19.01 -6.43
CA MET A 33 2.66 -18.15 -6.35
C MET A 33 1.39 -18.93 -6.68
N GLU A 34 1.39 -19.75 -7.74
CA GLU A 34 0.24 -20.57 -8.13
C GLU A 34 -0.13 -21.59 -7.06
N GLU A 35 0.87 -22.23 -6.43
CA GLU A 35 0.66 -23.14 -5.31
C GLU A 35 0.07 -22.43 -4.09
N ALA A 36 0.57 -21.23 -3.75
CA ALA A 36 0.07 -20.43 -2.65
C ALA A 36 -1.37 -19.96 -2.89
N ILE A 37 -1.71 -19.54 -4.11
CA ILE A 37 -3.09 -19.21 -4.51
C ILE A 37 -3.99 -20.43 -4.40
N SER A 38 -3.56 -21.57 -4.96
CA SER A 38 -4.34 -22.82 -4.92
C SER A 38 -4.60 -23.29 -3.50
N ARG A 39 -3.63 -23.07 -2.59
CA ARG A 39 -3.79 -23.32 -1.15
C ARG A 39 -4.80 -22.39 -0.52
N PHE A 40 -4.62 -21.09 -0.68
CA PHE A 40 -5.54 -20.08 -0.15
C PHE A 40 -7.00 -20.33 -0.57
N GLU A 41 -7.21 -20.69 -1.84
CA GLU A 41 -8.56 -20.99 -2.36
C GLU A 41 -9.13 -22.30 -1.83
N ARG A 42 -8.29 -23.30 -1.60
CA ARG A 42 -8.71 -24.58 -0.99
C ARG A 42 -9.14 -24.34 0.45
N ASP A 43 -8.34 -23.60 1.21
CA ASP A 43 -8.59 -23.31 2.62
C ASP A 43 -9.87 -22.46 2.74
N CYS A 44 -10.09 -21.49 1.83
CA CYS A 44 -11.36 -20.74 1.76
C CYS A 44 -12.58 -21.65 1.58
N ARG A 45 -12.44 -22.75 0.83
CA ARG A 45 -13.53 -23.71 0.59
C ARG A 45 -13.74 -24.68 1.77
N SER A 46 -12.69 -25.05 2.49
CA SER A 46 -12.78 -26.00 3.61
C SER A 46 -13.11 -25.33 4.94
N ASP A 47 -12.45 -24.22 5.25
CA ASP A 47 -12.44 -23.60 6.58
C ASP A 47 -13.34 -22.36 6.62
N GLY A 48 -13.71 -21.86 5.44
CA GLY A 48 -14.51 -20.67 5.25
C GLY A 48 -13.67 -19.41 5.09
N VAL A 49 -14.12 -18.54 4.18
CA VAL A 49 -13.39 -17.33 3.75
C VAL A 49 -12.92 -16.47 4.93
N GLY A 50 -13.76 -16.24 5.94
CA GLY A 50 -13.39 -15.38 7.08
C GLY A 50 -12.22 -15.94 7.89
N GLU A 51 -12.25 -17.23 8.24
CA GLU A 51 -11.19 -17.86 9.03
C GLU A 51 -9.88 -17.97 8.23
N THR A 52 -9.99 -18.32 6.93
CA THR A 52 -8.84 -18.33 6.03
C THR A 52 -8.23 -16.95 5.91
N VAL A 53 -9.02 -15.90 5.66
CA VAL A 53 -8.49 -14.52 5.59
C VAL A 53 -7.78 -14.16 6.89
N ARG A 54 -8.43 -14.39 8.05
CA ARG A 54 -7.86 -14.08 9.35
C ARG A 54 -6.48 -14.72 9.54
N SER A 55 -6.40 -16.04 9.42
CA SER A 55 -5.15 -16.78 9.59
C SER A 55 -4.12 -16.41 8.52
N PHE A 56 -4.55 -16.11 7.30
CA PHE A 56 -3.67 -15.84 6.18
C PHE A 56 -3.01 -14.47 6.23
N ILE A 57 -3.69 -13.42 6.68
CA ILE A 57 -3.13 -12.05 6.64
C ILE A 57 -2.80 -11.43 7.98
N ARG A 58 -3.24 -11.99 9.12
CA ARG A 58 -3.05 -11.36 10.43
C ARG A 58 -1.61 -10.97 10.73
N GLU A 59 -0.70 -11.93 10.60
CA GLU A 59 0.72 -11.70 10.88
C GLU A 59 1.36 -10.74 9.86
N PRO A 60 1.22 -10.93 8.53
CA PRO A 60 1.71 -9.95 7.56
C PRO A 60 1.17 -8.53 7.78
N LEU A 61 -0.14 -8.39 8.07
CA LEU A 61 -0.76 -7.09 8.32
C LEU A 61 -0.22 -6.43 9.59
N PHE A 62 -0.01 -7.20 10.66
CA PHE A 62 0.44 -6.64 11.93
C PHE A 62 1.89 -6.15 11.84
N ILE A 63 2.76 -6.93 11.21
CA ILE A 63 4.15 -6.53 10.95
C ILE A 63 4.20 -5.30 10.05
N TRP A 64 3.34 -5.27 9.03
CA TRP A 64 3.17 -4.09 8.19
C TRP A 64 2.77 -2.87 9.02
N MET A 65 1.75 -2.97 9.86
CA MET A 65 1.29 -1.86 10.71
C MET A 65 2.34 -1.42 11.73
N ASP A 66 3.10 -2.35 12.31
CA ASP A 66 4.19 -2.03 13.22
C ASP A 66 5.28 -1.19 12.53
N ALA A 67 5.60 -1.50 11.27
CA ALA A 67 6.56 -0.74 10.48
C ALA A 67 6.04 0.67 10.13
N LEU A 68 4.76 0.78 9.79
CA LEU A 68 4.11 2.06 9.54
C LEU A 68 4.12 2.94 10.79
N ALA A 69 3.81 2.37 11.95
CA ALA A 69 3.84 3.08 13.23
C ALA A 69 5.25 3.55 13.58
N GLN A 70 6.26 2.69 13.42
CA GLN A 70 7.67 3.06 13.64
C GLN A 70 8.13 4.19 12.74
N ALA A 71 7.74 4.19 11.46
CA ALA A 71 8.07 5.28 10.54
C ALA A 71 7.40 6.61 10.93
N SER A 72 6.20 6.55 11.51
CA SER A 72 5.42 7.73 11.92
C SER A 72 5.95 8.38 13.21
N ASP A 73 6.69 7.64 14.04
CA ASP A 73 7.15 8.11 15.34
C ASP A 73 8.28 9.15 15.22
N GLU A 74 7.95 10.42 15.50
CA GLU A 74 8.88 11.55 15.48
C GLU A 74 9.94 11.50 16.59
N SER A 75 9.70 10.74 17.66
CA SER A 75 10.65 10.63 18.78
C SER A 75 11.90 9.84 18.41
N VAL A 76 11.81 9.04 17.34
CA VAL A 76 12.96 8.35 16.78
C VAL A 76 13.70 9.32 15.85
N SER A 77 14.62 10.07 16.46
CA SER A 77 15.53 10.99 15.76
C SER A 77 16.46 10.20 14.84
N HIS A 78 16.04 10.02 13.60
CA HIS A 78 16.86 9.43 12.56
C HIS A 78 17.67 10.51 11.85
N SER A 79 18.99 10.33 11.83
CA SER A 79 19.94 11.20 11.14
C SER A 79 19.55 11.32 9.67
N GLU A 80 19.60 12.54 9.11
CA GLU A 80 19.38 12.77 7.68
C GLU A 80 20.42 12.02 6.85
N GLY A 81 20.07 10.83 6.37
CA GLY A 81 20.92 9.99 5.54
C GLY A 81 20.63 8.51 5.80
N GLU A 82 19.87 7.89 4.89
CA GLU A 82 19.62 6.44 4.83
C GLU A 82 18.87 5.85 6.03
N PHE A 83 17.55 6.06 6.10
CA PHE A 83 16.68 5.13 6.81
C PHE A 83 15.88 4.30 5.83
N HIS A 84 16.37 3.08 5.58
CA HIS A 84 15.50 1.95 5.32
C HIS A 84 15.11 1.42 6.69
N ALA A 85 13.87 1.63 7.14
CA ALA A 85 13.37 0.79 8.21
C ALA A 85 13.51 -0.65 7.70
N GLU A 86 14.38 -1.45 8.33
CA GLU A 86 14.49 -2.89 8.06
C GLU A 86 13.20 -3.60 8.52
N CYS A 87 12.03 -3.16 8.07
CA CYS A 87 10.85 -4.01 8.02
C CYS A 87 10.96 -4.84 6.73
N GLY A 88 11.94 -5.74 6.72
CA GLY A 88 12.02 -6.75 5.68
C GLY A 88 10.88 -7.72 5.89
N LEU A 89 9.75 -7.50 5.23
CA LEU A 89 8.74 -8.56 5.07
C LEU A 89 9.49 -9.78 4.56
N ASP A 90 9.47 -10.87 5.32
CA ASP A 90 10.15 -12.08 4.88
C ASP A 90 9.47 -12.63 3.62
N ARG A 91 10.11 -13.60 2.98
CA ARG A 91 9.60 -14.19 1.74
C ARG A 91 8.19 -14.78 1.88
N ASN A 92 7.86 -15.35 3.04
CA ASN A 92 6.53 -15.91 3.31
C ASN A 92 5.48 -14.81 3.45
N MET A 93 5.82 -13.72 4.15
CA MET A 93 4.98 -12.54 4.31
C MET A 93 4.74 -11.83 2.97
N ILE A 94 5.78 -11.68 2.15
CA ILE A 94 5.65 -11.15 0.78
C ILE A 94 4.69 -12.01 -0.03
N MET A 95 4.84 -13.34 0.01
CA MET A 95 3.95 -14.26 -0.72
C MET A 95 2.50 -14.15 -0.25
N ARG A 96 2.25 -14.21 1.06
CA ARG A 96 0.90 -14.11 1.64
C ARG A 96 0.26 -12.75 1.35
N THR A 97 1.00 -11.66 1.50
CA THR A 97 0.53 -10.31 1.17
C THR A 97 0.18 -10.22 -0.31
N THR A 98 1.05 -10.70 -1.19
CA THR A 98 0.83 -10.66 -2.65
C THR A 98 -0.39 -11.48 -3.05
N VAL A 99 -0.51 -12.72 -2.55
CA VAL A 99 -1.69 -13.57 -2.81
C VAL A 99 -2.95 -12.88 -2.30
N GLY A 100 -2.95 -12.41 -1.06
CA GLY A 100 -4.11 -11.78 -0.45
C GLY A 100 -4.60 -10.55 -1.24
N ILE A 101 -3.69 -9.62 -1.52
CA ILE A 101 -3.97 -8.39 -2.28
C ILE A 101 -4.48 -8.69 -3.70
N ASN A 102 -3.94 -9.72 -4.37
CA ASN A 102 -4.38 -10.08 -5.72
C ASN A 102 -5.68 -10.89 -5.78
N ARG A 103 -6.06 -11.59 -4.70
CA ARG A 103 -7.27 -12.43 -4.69
C ARG A 103 -8.49 -11.74 -4.09
N MET A 104 -8.31 -10.81 -3.15
CA MET A 104 -9.42 -10.19 -2.44
C MET A 104 -9.24 -8.69 -2.25
N LEU A 105 -10.21 -7.92 -2.76
CA LEU A 105 -10.23 -6.47 -2.60
C LEU A 105 -10.23 -6.05 -1.13
N SER A 106 -10.92 -6.78 -0.25
CA SER A 106 -10.92 -6.47 1.19
C SER A 106 -9.53 -6.59 1.82
N ILE A 107 -8.69 -7.54 1.36
CA ILE A 107 -7.31 -7.65 1.82
C ILE A 107 -6.50 -6.48 1.28
N ARG A 108 -6.60 -6.16 -0.02
CA ARG A 108 -5.94 -4.97 -0.59
C ARG A 108 -6.29 -3.70 0.19
N ASP A 109 -7.57 -3.52 0.48
CA ASP A 109 -8.07 -2.31 1.10
C ASP A 109 -7.59 -2.18 2.56
N VAL A 110 -7.34 -3.26 3.33
CA VAL A 110 -6.72 -3.10 4.66
C VAL A 110 -5.27 -2.63 4.61
N PHE A 111 -4.48 -3.09 3.64
CA PHE A 111 -3.11 -2.59 3.44
C PHE A 111 -3.12 -1.13 2.98
N LEU A 112 -4.07 -0.76 2.11
CA LEU A 112 -4.23 0.62 1.66
C LEU A 112 -4.67 1.55 2.80
N ILE A 113 -5.72 1.18 3.53
CA ILE A 113 -6.26 2.00 4.63
C ILE A 113 -5.24 2.16 5.74
N SER A 114 -4.55 1.10 6.14
CA SER A 114 -3.50 1.20 7.17
C SER A 114 -2.36 2.13 6.79
N ALA A 115 -2.09 2.32 5.49
CA ALA A 115 -1.09 3.26 4.97
C ALA A 115 -1.55 4.72 5.04
N ILE A 116 -2.83 5.00 4.72
CA ILE A 116 -3.33 6.38 4.59
C ILE A 116 -4.08 6.89 5.83
N VAL A 117 -4.48 6.00 6.74
CA VAL A 117 -5.21 6.31 7.97
C VAL A 117 -4.38 5.87 9.18
N ASP A 118 -4.27 6.78 10.17
CA ASP A 118 -3.62 6.53 11.45
C ASP A 118 -4.33 5.42 12.25
N GLU A 119 -3.55 4.60 12.95
CA GLU A 119 -4.05 3.43 13.70
C GLU A 119 -5.05 3.80 14.81
N ARG A 120 -5.04 5.05 15.30
CA ARG A 120 -6.06 5.58 16.24
C ARG A 120 -7.47 5.59 15.65
N TYR A 121 -7.59 5.63 14.32
CA TYR A 121 -8.88 5.65 13.63
C TYR A 121 -9.20 4.33 12.91
N ALA A 122 -8.16 3.60 12.48
CA ALA A 122 -8.24 2.31 11.81
C ALA A 122 -7.36 1.28 12.53
N ASP A 123 -7.81 0.82 13.69
CA ASP A 123 -7.07 -0.16 14.49
C ASP A 123 -7.04 -1.57 13.86
N ARG A 124 -6.17 -2.43 14.40
CA ARG A 124 -5.98 -3.81 13.95
C ARG A 124 -7.26 -4.64 14.01
N ASP A 125 -8.07 -4.48 15.04
CA ASP A 125 -9.28 -5.28 15.23
C ASP A 125 -10.35 -4.92 14.18
N PHE A 126 -10.51 -3.62 13.89
CA PHE A 126 -11.35 -3.14 12.82
C PHE A 126 -10.86 -3.65 11.46
N LEU A 127 -9.57 -3.47 11.14
CA LEU A 127 -9.03 -3.89 9.85
C LEU A 127 -9.17 -5.40 9.65
N MET A 128 -8.86 -6.21 10.67
CA MET A 128 -9.08 -7.66 10.61
C MET A 128 -10.57 -8.00 10.44
N SER A 129 -11.45 -7.34 11.20
CA SER A 129 -12.89 -7.57 11.05
C SER A 129 -13.39 -7.21 9.64
N PHE A 130 -12.91 -6.12 9.06
CA PHE A 130 -13.24 -5.71 7.70
C PHE A 130 -12.72 -6.70 6.66
N ALA A 131 -11.47 -7.15 6.77
CA ALA A 131 -10.91 -8.13 5.84
C ALA A 131 -11.73 -9.43 5.80
N GLU A 132 -12.13 -9.94 6.96
CA GLU A 132 -12.94 -11.16 7.12
C GLU A 132 -14.38 -11.00 6.59
N ARG A 133 -14.99 -9.84 6.89
CA ARG A 133 -16.42 -9.60 6.72
C ARG A 133 -16.65 -8.22 6.09
N PRO A 134 -16.22 -7.99 4.84
CA PRO A 134 -16.30 -6.67 4.22
C PRO A 134 -17.74 -6.24 3.92
N LYS A 135 -18.65 -7.20 3.73
CA LYS A 135 -20.08 -6.94 3.46
C LYS A 135 -20.91 -6.71 4.72
N LEU A 136 -20.33 -6.85 5.91
CA LEU A 136 -21.05 -6.57 7.14
C LEU A 136 -21.28 -5.06 7.23
N SER A 137 -22.53 -4.61 7.37
CA SER A 137 -22.90 -3.19 7.23
C SER A 137 -22.05 -2.26 8.08
N ARG A 138 -21.75 -2.63 9.33
CA ARG A 138 -20.89 -1.82 10.21
C ARG A 138 -19.47 -1.64 9.67
N ASN A 139 -18.91 -2.66 9.03
CA ASN A 139 -17.55 -2.64 8.49
C ASN A 139 -17.51 -1.79 7.20
N ALA A 140 -18.50 -1.96 6.32
CA ALA A 140 -18.63 -1.18 5.11
C ALA A 140 -18.86 0.32 5.41
N GLN A 141 -19.78 0.64 6.31
CA GLN A 141 -20.05 2.02 6.74
C GLN A 141 -18.84 2.66 7.39
N ARG A 142 -18.11 1.92 8.24
CA ARG A 142 -16.91 2.45 8.88
C ARG A 142 -15.81 2.73 7.86
N LEU A 143 -15.59 1.85 6.89
CA LEU A 143 -14.63 2.09 5.80
C LEU A 143 -15.00 3.33 4.99
N GLU A 144 -16.27 3.46 4.60
CA GLU A 144 -16.78 4.62 3.85
C GLU A 144 -16.56 5.92 4.63
N GLN A 145 -16.82 5.91 5.93
CA GLN A 145 -16.57 7.05 6.81
C GLN A 145 -15.08 7.42 6.83
N LEU A 146 -14.18 6.45 7.03
CA LEU A 146 -12.74 6.70 7.04
C LEU A 146 -12.25 7.31 5.72
N LEU A 147 -12.68 6.77 4.58
CA LEU A 147 -12.31 7.31 3.27
C LEU A 147 -12.89 8.71 3.05
N SER A 148 -14.14 8.95 3.46
CA SER A 148 -14.76 10.27 3.36
C SER A 148 -14.00 11.30 4.19
N ASP A 149 -13.67 10.97 5.45
CA ASP A 149 -12.93 11.84 6.36
C ASP A 149 -11.52 12.13 5.84
N SER A 150 -10.83 11.11 5.31
CA SER A 150 -9.51 11.31 4.70
C SER A 150 -9.55 12.24 3.49
N PHE A 151 -10.49 12.06 2.55
CA PHE A 151 -10.40 12.79 1.27
C PHE A 151 -11.13 14.12 1.22
N ARG A 152 -12.16 14.31 2.05
CA ARG A 152 -13.02 15.50 1.98
C ARG A 152 -12.65 16.55 3.01
N ASP A 153 -11.89 16.21 4.04
CA ASP A 153 -11.40 17.15 5.02
C ASP A 153 -10.08 17.80 4.54
N PRO A 154 -10.03 19.13 4.32
CA PRO A 154 -8.79 19.82 3.98
C PRO A 154 -7.70 19.75 5.08
N LEU A 155 -8.08 19.42 6.32
CA LEU A 155 -7.17 19.26 7.45
C LEU A 155 -6.60 17.83 7.57
N ALA A 156 -7.22 16.85 6.90
CA ALA A 156 -6.69 15.49 6.85
C ALA A 156 -5.47 15.45 5.91
N ARG A 157 -4.28 15.70 6.47
CA ARG A 157 -3.02 15.62 5.73
C ARG A 157 -2.41 14.22 5.84
N PRO A 158 -1.73 13.73 4.79
CA PRO A 158 -1.00 12.47 4.84
C PRO A 158 0.12 12.54 5.88
N ASP A 159 0.29 11.46 6.63
CA ASP A 159 1.57 11.17 7.28
C ASP A 159 2.56 10.73 6.20
N MET A 160 3.48 11.61 5.83
CA MET A 160 4.41 11.38 4.72
C MET A 160 5.35 10.20 5.01
N LYS A 161 5.86 10.08 6.24
CA LYS A 161 6.80 9.01 6.59
C LYS A 161 6.11 7.65 6.56
N ARG A 162 4.87 7.59 7.07
CA ARG A 162 4.02 6.39 7.00
C ARG A 162 3.77 5.97 5.55
N CYS A 163 3.38 6.93 4.71
CA CYS A 163 3.09 6.66 3.30
C CYS A 163 4.34 6.21 2.54
N ASP A 164 5.48 6.87 2.76
CA ASP A 164 6.76 6.48 2.15
C ASP A 164 7.18 5.07 2.58
N GLN A 165 6.99 4.72 3.86
CA GLN A 165 7.28 3.36 4.34
C GLN A 165 6.39 2.31 3.65
N ALA A 166 5.09 2.57 3.52
CA ALA A 166 4.19 1.70 2.78
C ALA A 166 4.63 1.51 1.31
N ILE A 167 4.99 2.61 0.64
CA ILE A 167 5.47 2.58 -0.75
C ILE A 167 6.75 1.77 -0.87
N ASN A 168 7.72 1.95 0.03
CA ASN A 168 8.99 1.22 0.04
C ASN A 168 8.75 -0.29 0.18
N MET A 169 7.93 -0.70 1.15
CA MET A 169 7.60 -2.11 1.36
C MET A 169 6.87 -2.73 0.15
N LEU A 170 6.00 -1.98 -0.52
CA LEU A 170 5.35 -2.45 -1.75
C LEU A 170 6.34 -2.59 -2.91
N PHE A 171 7.35 -1.72 -3.01
CA PHE A 171 8.43 -1.90 -3.98
C PHE A 171 9.31 -3.11 -3.67
N ASP A 172 9.58 -3.40 -2.39
CA ASP A 172 10.30 -4.61 -1.98
C ASP A 172 9.51 -5.88 -2.33
N ILE A 173 8.18 -5.87 -2.14
CA ILE A 173 7.29 -6.92 -2.63
C ILE A 173 7.42 -7.07 -4.17
N ILE A 174 7.33 -5.97 -4.91
CA ILE A 174 7.43 -5.96 -6.39
C ILE A 174 8.75 -6.55 -6.89
N ASP A 175 9.86 -6.24 -6.22
CA ASP A 175 11.20 -6.73 -6.58
C ASP A 175 11.36 -8.25 -6.39
N MET A 176 10.54 -8.83 -5.50
CA MET A 176 10.57 -10.24 -5.12
C MET A 176 9.59 -11.14 -5.90
N ILE A 177 8.49 -10.60 -6.44
CA ILE A 177 7.43 -11.39 -7.09
C ILE A 177 7.50 -11.41 -8.62
N PRO A 178 6.89 -12.42 -9.29
CA PRO A 178 6.79 -12.46 -10.75
C PRO A 178 5.98 -11.29 -11.30
N LYS A 179 6.27 -10.88 -12.56
CA LYS A 179 5.68 -9.70 -13.19
C LYS A 179 4.14 -9.69 -13.21
N THR A 180 3.54 -10.85 -13.45
CA THR A 180 2.09 -11.02 -13.55
C THR A 180 1.32 -10.71 -12.26
N TYR A 181 1.99 -10.69 -11.10
CA TYR A 181 1.36 -10.44 -9.79
C TYR A 181 1.56 -9.00 -9.27
N ARG A 182 2.20 -8.13 -10.06
CA ARG A 182 2.58 -6.77 -9.62
C ARG A 182 1.50 -5.72 -9.82
N ALA A 183 0.43 -6.02 -10.56
CA ALA A 183 -0.61 -5.04 -10.87
C ALA A 183 -1.22 -4.40 -9.62
N GLN A 184 -1.71 -5.22 -8.68
CA GLN A 184 -2.36 -4.69 -7.48
C GLN A 184 -1.38 -3.95 -6.54
N PRO A 185 -0.14 -4.41 -6.27
CA PRO A 185 0.87 -3.60 -5.58
C PRO A 185 1.11 -2.23 -6.22
N PHE A 186 1.26 -2.16 -7.55
CA PHE A 186 1.40 -0.87 -8.24
C PHE A 186 0.16 0.01 -8.10
N ALA A 187 -1.04 -0.57 -8.11
CA ALA A 187 -2.28 0.17 -7.91
C ALA A 187 -2.40 0.76 -6.49
N VAL A 188 -1.97 0.02 -5.47
CA VAL A 188 -1.90 0.52 -4.09
C VAL A 188 -0.88 1.66 -3.98
N ILE A 189 0.34 1.49 -4.52
CA ILE A 189 1.35 2.56 -4.57
C ILE A 189 0.78 3.81 -5.25
N SER A 190 0.13 3.64 -6.40
CA SER A 190 -0.47 4.73 -7.16
C SER A 190 -1.49 5.52 -6.33
N TYR A 191 -2.33 4.82 -5.58
CA TYR A 191 -3.32 5.45 -4.73
C TYR A 191 -2.69 6.21 -3.57
N ILE A 192 -1.67 5.63 -2.90
CA ILE A 192 -0.96 6.30 -1.82
C ILE A 192 -0.25 7.55 -2.36
N MET A 193 0.41 7.47 -3.51
CA MET A 193 1.02 8.63 -4.16
C MET A 193 0.00 9.71 -4.51
N TRP A 194 -1.19 9.32 -5.00
CA TRP A 194 -2.28 10.26 -5.25
C TRP A 194 -2.75 10.94 -3.96
N TRP A 195 -2.89 10.17 -2.87
CA TRP A 195 -3.21 10.69 -1.53
C TRP A 195 -2.16 11.69 -1.03
N MET A 196 -0.88 11.46 -1.33
CA MET A 196 0.23 12.34 -1.01
C MET A 196 0.36 13.56 -1.94
N GLY A 197 -0.47 13.67 -2.98
CA GLY A 197 -0.35 14.74 -3.99
C GLY A 197 0.93 14.64 -4.85
N GLN A 198 1.50 13.43 -4.97
CA GLN A 198 2.75 13.17 -5.68
C GLN A 198 2.51 12.93 -7.17
N GLU A 199 3.36 13.51 -8.04
CA GLU A 199 3.27 13.35 -9.50
C GLU A 199 3.46 11.90 -9.97
N GLY A 200 4.14 11.07 -9.17
CA GLY A 200 4.38 9.65 -9.46
C GLY A 200 3.11 8.77 -9.49
N ALA A 201 1.97 9.26 -9.01
CA ALA A 201 0.72 8.50 -8.96
C ALA A 201 0.30 7.93 -10.32
N MET A 202 0.37 8.75 -11.38
CA MET A 202 -0.02 8.34 -12.75
C MET A 202 0.90 7.25 -13.30
N ALA A 203 2.22 7.38 -13.11
CA ALA A 203 3.17 6.40 -13.62
C ALA A 203 2.97 5.01 -12.98
N SER A 204 2.69 4.97 -11.68
CA SER A 204 2.35 3.74 -10.96
C SER A 204 1.01 3.15 -11.42
N ALA A 205 0.00 3.98 -11.71
CA ALA A 205 -1.28 3.52 -12.24
C ALA A 205 -1.11 2.87 -13.63
N ILE A 206 -0.37 3.52 -14.53
CA ILE A 206 -0.06 2.99 -15.87
C ILE A 206 0.70 1.66 -15.75
N SER A 207 1.64 1.56 -14.81
CA SER A 207 2.37 0.32 -14.57
C SER A 207 1.45 -0.83 -14.12
N ALA A 208 0.42 -0.55 -13.32
CA ALA A 208 -0.59 -1.54 -12.95
C ALA A 208 -1.45 -1.95 -14.16
N LEU A 209 -1.96 -0.97 -14.91
CA LEU A 209 -2.84 -1.21 -16.07
C LEU A 209 -2.12 -1.91 -17.24
N ALA A 210 -0.81 -1.71 -17.38
CA ALA A 210 0.00 -2.42 -18.36
C ALA A 210 0.13 -3.93 -18.06
N ILE A 211 -0.12 -4.34 -16.81
CA ILE A 211 -0.07 -5.73 -16.35
C ILE A 211 -1.48 -6.33 -16.31
N ASP A 212 -2.45 -5.57 -15.81
CA ASP A 212 -3.86 -5.94 -15.71
C ASP A 212 -4.73 -4.71 -16.07
N ASP A 213 -5.23 -4.68 -17.30
CA ASP A 213 -6.05 -3.57 -17.82
C ASP A 213 -7.43 -3.47 -17.14
N GLN A 214 -7.82 -4.47 -16.34
CA GLN A 214 -9.02 -4.49 -15.52
C GLN A 214 -8.76 -4.06 -14.07
N CYS A 215 -7.54 -3.60 -13.74
CA CYS A 215 -7.21 -3.15 -12.39
C CYS A 215 -7.98 -1.88 -12.01
N SER A 216 -9.12 -2.05 -11.35
CA SER A 216 -10.08 -0.97 -11.06
C SER A 216 -9.49 0.18 -10.24
N LEU A 217 -8.63 -0.11 -9.26
CA LEU A 217 -8.02 0.91 -8.42
C LEU A 217 -7.08 1.81 -9.24
N ALA A 218 -6.29 1.23 -10.15
CA ALA A 218 -5.43 2.00 -11.03
C ALA A 218 -6.24 2.85 -12.01
N ALA A 219 -7.33 2.31 -12.58
CA ALA A 219 -8.24 3.07 -13.44
C ALA A 219 -8.88 4.27 -12.70
N ILE A 220 -9.26 4.09 -11.44
CA ILE A 220 -9.76 5.18 -10.59
C ILE A 220 -8.71 6.28 -10.43
N VAL A 221 -7.46 5.93 -10.11
CA VAL A 221 -6.38 6.92 -9.95
C VAL A 221 -6.07 7.63 -11.26
N CYS A 222 -5.98 6.91 -12.38
CA CYS A 222 -5.82 7.52 -13.71
C CYS A 222 -6.91 8.55 -13.98
N SER A 223 -8.19 8.18 -13.80
CA SER A 223 -9.30 9.09 -14.02
C SER A 223 -9.28 10.30 -13.08
N ALA A 224 -8.84 10.13 -11.83
CA ALA A 224 -8.73 11.24 -10.89
C ALA A 224 -7.64 12.22 -11.32
N VAL A 225 -6.44 11.72 -11.66
CA VAL A 225 -5.31 12.55 -12.08
C VAL A 225 -5.59 13.26 -13.41
N GLU A 226 -6.16 12.58 -14.41
CA GLU A 226 -6.53 13.17 -15.71
C GLU A 226 -7.51 14.33 -15.56
N ARG A 227 -8.46 14.21 -14.61
CA ARG A 227 -9.46 15.24 -14.30
C ARG A 227 -8.96 16.26 -13.29
N ARG A 228 -7.71 16.18 -12.85
CA ARG A 228 -7.10 17.04 -11.82
C ARG A 228 -7.88 17.04 -10.50
N ILE A 229 -8.45 15.88 -10.15
CA ILE A 229 -9.13 15.65 -8.88
C ILE A 229 -8.07 15.12 -7.91
N GLY A 230 -7.68 15.95 -6.94
CA GLY A 230 -6.81 15.57 -5.83
C GLY A 230 -7.59 15.45 -4.51
N PRO A 231 -6.94 14.96 -3.45
CA PRO A 231 -7.49 15.01 -2.09
C PRO A 231 -7.74 16.46 -1.65
N ALA A 232 -8.74 16.71 -0.80
CA ALA A 232 -9.14 18.07 -0.40
C ALA A 232 -7.99 18.91 0.17
N TRP A 233 -7.07 18.29 0.92
CA TRP A 233 -5.91 18.97 1.52
C TRP A 233 -4.94 19.56 0.47
N THR A 234 -4.96 19.08 -0.78
CA THR A 234 -4.12 19.58 -1.88
C THR A 234 -4.70 20.79 -2.59
N SER A 235 -5.97 21.13 -2.35
CA SER A 235 -6.60 22.32 -2.93
C SER A 235 -6.05 23.56 -2.24
N GLU A 236 -5.53 24.52 -3.01
CA GLU A 236 -5.15 25.83 -2.48
C GLU A 236 -6.37 26.50 -1.82
N THR A 237 -6.25 26.85 -0.53
CA THR A 237 -7.18 27.78 0.15
C THR A 237 -6.96 29.20 -0.32
#